data_AF-A0A9D7D5D8-F1
#
_entry.id   AF-A0A9D7D5D8-F1
#
_cell.length_a   1.000
_cell.length_b   1.000
_cell.length_c   1.000
_cell.angle_alpha   90.00
_cell.angle_beta   90.00
_cell.angle_gamma   90.00
#
_symmetry.space_group_name_H-M   'P 1'
#
loop_
_entity.id
_entity.type
_entity.pdbx_description
1 polymer ?
#
loop_
_entity_poly.entity_id
_entity_poly.type
_entity_poly.pdbx_seq_one_letter_code
_entity_poly.pdbx_strand_id
1 'polypeptide(L)' 'MLLDLAPDNLSVIYVESGEGGVQFRPLRVDADGEFIDRWPKGFFEERAEELFS' A
#
# COMPACT_ATOMS: atom_id res chain seq x y z
N MET A 1 20.02 10.96 16.68
CA MET A 1 18.74 10.41 17.18
C MET A 1 18.11 9.71 15.98
N LEU A 2 18.06 8.38 15.98
CA LEU A 2 17.30 7.67 14.95
C LEU A 2 15.81 7.85 15.27
N LEU A 3 15.04 8.29 14.29
CA LEU A 3 13.58 8.31 14.37
C LEU A 3 13.11 6.89 14.07
N ASP A 4 12.66 6.18 15.09
CA ASP A 4 11.90 4.95 14.88
C ASP A 4 10.55 5.34 14.27
N LEU A 5 10.26 4.84 13.06
CA LEU A 5 8.99 5.05 12.39
C LEU A 5 8.02 3.94 12.81
N ALA A 6 7.00 4.28 13.59
CA ALA A 6 5.94 3.32 13.92
C ALA A 6 4.89 3.26 12.79
N PRO A 7 4.14 2.14 12.65
CA PRO A 7 3.06 2.04 11.67
C PRO A 7 2.03 3.17 11.79
N ASP A 8 1.73 3.61 13.02
CA ASP A 8 0.80 4.72 13.29
C ASP A 8 1.30 6.08 12.78
N ASN A 9 2.57 6.19 12.38
CA ASN A 9 3.16 7.37 11.77
C ASN A 9 3.09 7.35 10.24
N LEU A 10 2.66 6.24 9.63
CA LEU A 10 2.59 6.04 8.18
C LEU A 10 1.15 5.76 7.74
N SER A 11 0.70 6.47 6.72
CA SER A 11 -0.62 6.22 6.11
C SER A 11 -0.47 6.02 4.61
N VAL A 12 -0.87 4.84 4.12
CA VAL A 12 -0.96 4.55 2.69
C VAL A 12 -2.43 4.60 2.27
N ILE A 13 -2.77 5.48 1.32
CA ILE A 13 -4.13 5.62 0.80
C ILE A 13 -4.14 5.23 -0.67
N TYR A 14 -4.88 4.17 -1.00
CA TYR A 14 -5.19 3.81 -2.38
C TYR A 14 -6.35 4.68 -2.87
N VAL A 15 -6.11 5.40 -3.97
CA VAL A 15 -7.09 6.30 -4.58
C VAL A 15 -7.45 5.77 -5.95
N GLU A 16 -8.74 5.56 -6.20
CA GLU A 16 -9.24 5.19 -7.52
C GLU A 16 -10.47 6.01 -7.91
N SER A 17 -10.62 6.26 -9.21
CA SER A 17 -11.86 6.77 -9.77
C SER A 17 -12.79 5.61 -10.13
N GLY A 18 -14.07 5.75 -9.81
CA GLY A 18 -15.14 4.85 -10.24
C GLY A 18 -16.37 5.64 -10.69
N GLU A 19 -17.43 4.94 -11.11
CA GLU A 19 -18.66 5.57 -11.62
C GLU A 19 -19.32 6.53 -10.60
N GLY A 20 -19.12 6.29 -9.30
CA GLY A 20 -19.63 7.13 -8.22
C GLY A 20 -18.68 8.24 -7.73
N GLY A 21 -17.57 8.48 -8.45
CA GLY A 21 -16.54 9.45 -8.07
C GLY A 21 -15.27 8.80 -7.50
N VAL A 22 -14.45 9.60 -6.81
CA VAL A 22 -13.15 9.16 -6.28
C VAL A 22 -13.35 8.42 -4.96
N GLN A 23 -12.78 7.23 -4.86
CA GLN A 23 -12.79 6.38 -3.67
C GLN A 23 -11.41 6.39 -3.03
N PHE A 24 -11.37 6.55 -1.70
CA PHE A 24 -10.16 6.52 -0.90
C PHE A 24 -10.21 5.29 0.02
N ARG A 25 -9.20 4.43 -0.08
CA ARG A 25 -9.10 3.21 0.72
C ARG A 25 -7.77 3.20 1.47
N PRO A 26 -7.77 3.25 2.81
CA PRO A 26 -6.54 3.09 3.56
C PRO A 26 -6.03 1.65 3.43
N LEU A 27 -4.72 1.50 3.22
CA LEU A 27 -4.01 0.24 3.25
C LEU A 27 -3.09 0.23 4.46
N ARG A 28 -3.27 -0.78 5.32
CA ARG A 28 -2.50 -0.91 6.55
C ARG A 28 -1.17 -1.61 6.28
N VAL A 29 -0.17 -1.18 7.04
CA VAL A 29 1.15 -1.80 7.09
C VAL A 29 1.40 -2.30 8.51
N ASP A 30 2.16 -3.38 8.63
CA ASP A 30 2.63 -3.88 9.92
C ASP A 30 3.93 -3.19 10.36
N ALA A 31 4.50 -3.66 11.48
CA ALA A 31 5.72 -3.11 12.07
C ALA A 31 6.97 -3.32 11.20
N ASP A 32 6.96 -4.31 10.32
CA ASP A 32 8.05 -4.58 9.38
C ASP A 32 7.88 -3.81 8.06
N GLY A 33 6.75 -3.10 7.91
CA GLY A 33 6.42 -2.31 6.72
C GLY A 33 5.74 -3.12 5.62
N GLU A 34 5.32 -4.36 5.90
CA GLU A 34 4.59 -5.19 4.96
C GLU A 34 3.10 -4.81 4.94
N PHE A 35 2.46 -4.95 3.77
CA PHE A 35 1.03 -4.69 3.64
C PHE A 35 0.21 -5.79 4.31
N ILE A 36 -0.59 -5.42 5.30
CA ILE A 36 -1.59 -6.30 5.92
C ILE A 36 -2.76 -6.50 4.95
N ASP A 37 -3.13 -5.44 4.23
CA ASP A 37 -4.23 -5.46 3.27
C ASP A 37 -3.75 -5.89 1.88
N ARG A 38 -4.55 -6.72 1.18
CA ARG A 38 -4.26 -7.06 -0.21
C ARG A 38 -4.34 -5.83 -1.10
N TRP A 39 -3.42 -5.74 -2.05
CA TRP A 39 -3.46 -4.66 -3.03
C TRP A 39 -4.74 -4.71 -3.88
N PRO A 40 -5.49 -3.59 -3.98
CA PRO A 40 -6.67 -3.54 -4.82
C PRO A 40 -6.31 -3.81 -6.28
N LYS A 41 -7.07 -4.71 -6.92
CA LYS A 41 -6.87 -5.18 -8.32
C LYS A 41 -5.59 -6.00 -8.56
N GLY A 42 -4.94 -6.47 -7.49
CA GLY A 42 -3.72 -7.27 -7.59
C GLY A 42 -2.45 -6.41 -7.62
N PHE A 43 -1.30 -7.04 -7.40
CA PHE A 43 -0.01 -6.36 -7.42
C PHE A 43 0.37 -6.03 -8.86
N PHE A 44 0.87 -4.82 -9.13
CA PHE A 44 1.23 -4.37 -10.48
C PHE A 44 2.10 -5.42 -11.18
N GLU A 45 1.72 -5.84 -12.40
CA GLU A 45 2.51 -6.80 -13.21
C GLU A 45 3.96 -6.33 -13.39
N GLU A 46 4.21 -5.01 -13.42
CA GLU A 46 5.54 -4.42 -13.52
C GLU A 46 6.52 -4.84 -12.41
N ARG A 47 6.03 -5.14 -11.19
CA ARG A 47 6.92 -5.62 -10.11
C ARG A 47 7.13 -7.12 -10.09
N ALA A 48 6.37 -7.89 -10.89
CA ALA A 48 6.64 -9.31 -11.05
C ALA A 48 7.95 -9.52 -11.83
N GLU A 49 8.29 -8.64 -12.76
CA GLU A 49 9.56 -8.71 -13.49
C GLU A 49 10.77 -8.52 -12.57
N GLU A 50 10.70 -7.67 -11.54
CA GLU A 50 11.81 -7.48 -10.58
C GLU A 50 12.01 -8.65 -9.60
N LEU A 51 10.98 -9.45 -9.31
CA LEU A 51 11.08 -10.59 -8.38
C LEU A 51 11.65 -11.87 -9.01
N PHE A 52 11.64 -11.97 -10.35
CA PHE A 52 12.12 -13.14 -11.10
C PHE A 52 13.31 -12.83 -12.02
N SER A 53 13.91 -11.63 -11.91
CA SER A 53 15.07 -11.21 -12.71
C SER A 53 16.39 -11.25 -11.95
#